data_AF-A0A5B7IXL9-F1
#
_entry.id   AF-A0A5B7IXL9-F1
#
_cell.length_a   1.000
_cell.length_b   1.000
_cell.length_c   1.000
_cell.angle_alpha   90.00
_cell.angle_beta   90.00
_cell.angle_gamma   90.00
#
_symmetry.space_group_name_H-M   'P 1'
#
loop_
_entity.id
_entity.type
_entity.pdbx_description
1 polymer ?
#
loop_
_entity_poly.entity_id
_entity_poly.type
_entity_poly.pdbx_seq_one_letter_code
_entity_poly.pdbx_strand_id
1 'polypeptide(L)' 'MDLQNLSFLNLNYNMIKVLGQSVFKGLKALERLSLYSNQINHVDDNAFFGIGK' A
#
# COMPACT_ATOMS: atom_id res chain seq x y z
N MET A 1 -3.83 5.31 -15.54
CA MET A 1 -4.32 6.45 -14.75
C MET A 1 -3.62 6.36 -13.40
N ASP A 2 -2.40 6.90 -13.30
CA ASP A 2 -1.63 6.87 -12.06
C ASP A 2 -2.21 7.89 -11.07
N LEU A 3 -2.37 7.51 -9.81
CA LEU A 3 -2.68 8.42 -8.71
C LEU A 3 -1.39 9.16 -8.28
N GLN A 4 -0.83 9.95 -9.21
CA GLN A 4 0.50 10.56 -9.05
C GLN A 4 0.62 11.52 -7.87
N ASN A 5 -0.50 12.02 -7.34
CA ASN A 5 -0.54 13.00 -6.26
C ASN A 5 -1.17 12.45 -4.96
N LEU A 6 -1.43 11.14 -4.87
CA LEU A 6 -2.00 10.58 -3.64
C LEU A 6 -0.92 10.52 -2.55
N SER A 7 -1.04 11.39 -1.55
CA SER A 7 -0.11 11.47 -0.41
C SER A 7 -0.50 10.62 0.79
N PHE A 8 -1.80 10.33 0.94
CA PHE A 8 -2.31 9.48 2.01
C PHE A 8 -3.29 8.44 1.49
N LEU A 9 -3.03 7.17 1.84
CA LEU A 9 -3.91 6.04 1.56
C LEU A 9 -4.33 5.38 2.88
N ASN A 10 -5.62 5.44 3.18
CA ASN A 10 -6.23 4.78 4.33
C ASN A 10 -6.99 3.54 3.88
N LEU A 11 -6.52 2.36 4.28
CA LEU A 11 -7.14 1.06 4.05
C LEU A 11 -7.51 0.38 5.37
N ASN A 12 -7.73 1.16 6.43
CA ASN A 12 -8.08 0.64 7.74
C ASN A 12 -9.41 -0.11 7.72
N TYR A 13 -9.56 -1.06 8.65
CA TYR A 13 -10.81 -1.83 8.84
C TYR A 13 -11.28 -2.59 7.61
N ASN A 14 -10.34 -3.09 6.81
CA ASN A 14 -10.61 -3.99 5.70
C ASN A 14 -10.24 -5.44 6.03
N MET A 15 -10.44 -6.33 5.07
CA MET A 15 -10.11 -7.76 5.20
C MET A 15 -8.89 -8.15 4.36
N ILE A 16 -7.92 -7.23 4.22
CA ILE A 16 -6.70 -7.50 3.45
C ILE A 16 -5.90 -8.58 4.19
N LYS A 17 -5.62 -9.69 3.49
CA LYS A 17 -4.82 -10.80 4.00
C LYS A 17 -3.40 -10.81 3.44
N VAL A 18 -3.25 -10.34 2.20
CA VAL A 18 -2.00 -10.40 1.46
C VAL A 18 -1.67 -9.03 0.89
N LEU A 19 -0.43 -8.59 1.11
CA LEU A 19 0.18 -7.52 0.32
C LEU A 19 1.06 -8.16 -0.75
N GLY A 20 0.57 -8.22 -1.97
CA GLY A 20 1.29 -8.83 -3.09
C GLY A 20 2.41 -7.95 -3.65
N GLN A 21 3.25 -8.54 -4.49
CA GLN A 21 4.35 -7.86 -5.16
C GLN A 21 3.89 -6.57 -5.87
N SER A 22 4.58 -5.46 -5.61
CA SER A 22 4.34 -4.16 -6.28
C SER A 22 2.89 -3.65 -6.20
N VAL A 23 2.12 -4.05 -5.19
CA VAL A 23 0.68 -3.68 -5.06
C VAL A 23 0.46 -2.17 -4.95
N PHE A 24 1.46 -1.42 -4.48
CA PHE A 24 1.41 0.04 -4.39
C PHE A 24 2.18 0.76 -5.51
N LYS A 25 2.59 0.04 -6.56
CA LYS A 25 3.32 0.62 -7.70
C LYS A 25 2.47 1.70 -8.38
N GLY A 26 3.09 2.85 -8.63
CA GLY A 26 2.42 4.01 -9.25
C GLY A 26 1.95 5.07 -8.24
N LEU A 27 1.86 4.73 -6.94
CA LEU A 27 1.58 5.67 -5.85
C LEU A 27 2.85 6.44 -5.44
N LYS A 28 3.48 7.11 -6.40
CA LYS A 28 4.82 7.71 -6.24
C LYS A 28 4.89 8.86 -5.22
N ALA A 29 3.76 9.54 -4.98
CA ALA A 29 3.67 10.61 -3.99
C ALA A 29 3.16 10.13 -2.63
N LEU A 30 3.00 8.81 -2.43
CA LEU A 30 2.43 8.28 -1.19
C LEU A 30 3.43 8.44 -0.03
N GLU A 31 3.05 9.26 0.94
CA GLU A 31 3.81 9.54 2.15
C GLU A 31 3.28 8.73 3.35
N ARG A 32 1.97 8.43 3.35
CA ARG A 32 1.30 7.77 4.46
C ARG A 32 0.42 6.64 3.96
N LEU A 33 0.61 5.45 4.53
CA LEU A 33 -0.21 4.27 4.31
C LEU A 33 -0.71 3.75 5.65
N SER A 34 -2.01 3.61 5.80
CA SER A 34 -2.62 3.01 7.00
C SER A 34 -3.34 1.72 6.62
N LEU A 35 -2.95 0.61 7.25
CA LEU A 35 -3.49 -0.73 7.05
C LEU A 35 -4.01 -1.32 8.38
N TYR A 36 -4.27 -0.47 9.37
CA TYR A 36 -4.71 -0.90 10.71
C TYR A 36 -6.03 -1.68 10.64
N SER A 37 -6.19 -2.65 11.56
CA SER A 37 -7.37 -3.51 11.63
C SER A 37 -7.65 -4.24 10.30
N ASN A 38 -6.60 -4.77 9.67
CA ASN A 38 -6.69 -5.77 8.61
C ASN A 38 -6.31 -7.16 9.13
N GLN A 39 -6.29 -8.16 8.25
CA GLN A 39 -5.96 -9.56 8.56
C GLN A 39 -4.68 -10.00 7.85
N ILE A 40 -3.72 -9.07 7.70
CA ILE A 40 -2.52 -9.29 6.90
C ILE A 40 -1.69 -10.39 7.54
N ASN A 41 -1.52 -11.49 6.81
CA ASN A 41 -0.75 -12.66 7.23
C ASN A 41 0.37 -13.01 6.23
N HIS A 42 0.43 -12.30 5.10
CA HIS A 42 1.53 -12.40 4.14
C HIS A 42 1.82 -11.03 3.52
N VAL A 43 3.10 -10.71 3.42
CA VAL A 43 3.62 -9.52 2.77
C VAL A 43 4.76 -9.97 1.87
N ASP A 44 4.63 -9.72 0.58
CA ASP A 44 5.68 -9.96 -0.41
C ASP A 44 6.87 -9.00 -0.16
N ASP A 45 8.10 -9.49 -0.36
CA ASP A 45 9.33 -8.68 -0.17
C ASP A 45 9.32 -7.39 -1.00
N ASN A 46 8.62 -7.39 -2.14
CA ASN A 46 8.50 -6.27 -3.04
C ASN A 46 7.13 -5.58 -2.97
N ALA A 47 6.32 -5.84 -1.93
CA ALA A 47 4.99 -5.24 -1.80
C ALA A 47 5.02 -3.71 -1.79
N PHE A 48 6.07 -3.13 -1.18
CA PHE A 48 6.27 -1.69 -1.07
C PHE A 48 7.27 -1.14 -2.11
N PHE A 49 7.62 -1.92 -3.14
CA PHE A 49 8.50 -1.45 -4.19
C PHE A 49 7.86 -0.27 -4.95
N GLY A 50 8.56 0.87 -4.98
CA GLY A 50 8.14 2.05 -5.74
C GLY A 50 7.25 3.06 -5.00
N ILE A 51 7.11 2.95 -3.68
CA ILE A 51 6.53 4.00 -2.81
C ILE A 51 7.61 4.57 -1.86
N GLY A 52 7.36 5.78 -1.32
CA GLY A 52 8.19 6.38 -0.26
C GLY A 52 9.59 6.80 -0.72
N LYS A 53 9.67 7.85 -1.55
CA LYS A 53 10.91 8.65 -1.61
C LYS A 53 11.10 9.41 -0.32
#